data_AF-A0A918ZYG4-F1
#
_entry.id   AF-A0A918ZYG4-F1
#
_cell.length_a   1.000
_cell.length_b   1.000
_cell.length_c   1.000
_cell.angle_alpha   90.00
_cell.angle_beta   90.00
_cell.angle_gamma   90.00
#
_symmetry.space_group_name_H-M   'P 1'
#
loop_
_entity.id
_entity.type
_entity.pdbx_description
1 polymer ?
#
loop_
_entity_poly.entity_id
_entity_poly.type
_entity_poly.pdbx_seq_one_letter_code
_entity_poly.pdbx_strand_id
1 'polypeptide(L)'
;MALSRVPHPRPPAEQRDSARWEDPVRRWYERELGWAVAPGAGPGSAVRLVTGVRFDVLRLPAEAGFATLRHLGPHAPVALHGTTMGLFVAAGSAEELPGLLDWLEWGGVPLDLTAIGPGGLIDAPTPPGLVGSRGAAVWLRPPEPGREVEAGLPSLTSLSARAPRTAARARDGSGTDPRSGSAAGSDLGRLVDAAATQCHRVRLRRASDQPLAFS
;
A
#
# COMPACT_ATOMS: atom_id res chain seq x y z
N MET A 1 64.04 -8.28 -17.72
CA MET A 1 62.67 -8.06 -18.26
C MET A 1 61.79 -7.50 -17.14
N ALA A 2 61.41 -6.23 -17.22
CA ALA A 2 60.58 -5.57 -16.20
C ALA A 2 59.13 -5.46 -16.73
N LEU A 3 58.17 -6.06 -16.02
CA LEU A 3 56.75 -5.99 -16.35
C LEU A 3 56.22 -4.59 -16.00
N SER A 4 55.88 -3.81 -17.03
CA SER A 4 55.20 -2.53 -16.89
C SER A 4 53.79 -2.76 -16.34
N ARG A 5 53.57 -2.46 -15.05
CA ARG A 5 52.23 -2.47 -14.45
C ARG A 5 51.44 -1.28 -15.02
N VAL A 6 50.54 -1.56 -15.95
CA VAL A 6 49.57 -0.59 -16.46
C VAL A 6 48.64 -0.16 -15.32
N PRO A 7 48.52 1.15 -14.99
CA PRO A 7 47.58 1.61 -13.99
C PRO A 7 46.15 1.36 -14.47
N HIS A 8 45.33 0.78 -13.59
CA HIS A 8 43.92 0.52 -13.88
C HIS A 8 43.17 1.84 -14.15
N PRO A 9 42.20 1.85 -15.09
CA PRO A 9 41.39 3.04 -15.32
C PRO A 9 40.66 3.40 -14.02
N ARG A 10 40.83 4.65 -13.57
CA ARG A 10 40.04 5.16 -12.45
C ARG A 10 38.57 5.18 -12.90
N PRO A 11 37.62 4.64 -12.13
CA PRO A 11 36.21 4.82 -12.43
C PRO A 11 35.87 6.33 -12.44
N PRO A 12 34.87 6.76 -13.24
CA PRO A 12 34.45 8.15 -13.31
C PRO A 12 34.12 8.71 -11.93
N ALA A 13 34.51 9.96 -11.67
CA ALA A 13 34.29 10.63 -10.38
C ALA A 13 32.82 10.60 -9.94
N GLU A 14 31.88 10.63 -10.89
CA GLU A 14 30.42 10.50 -10.65
C GLU A 14 30.04 9.19 -9.93
N GLN A 15 30.73 8.08 -10.21
CA GLN A 15 30.46 6.78 -9.57
C GLN A 15 31.03 6.72 -8.15
N ARG A 16 32.07 7.51 -7.87
CA ARG A 16 32.70 7.66 -6.55
C ARG A 16 31.90 8.57 -5.62
N ASP A 17 31.23 9.59 -6.17
CA ASP A 17 30.38 10.50 -5.40
C ASP A 17 29.01 9.88 -5.11
N SER A 18 28.47 9.07 -6.03
CA SER A 18 27.21 8.32 -5.84
C SER A 18 27.27 7.31 -4.69
N ALA A 19 28.44 6.72 -4.42
CA ALA A 19 28.63 5.71 -3.37
C ALA A 19 28.95 6.33 -1.99
N ARG A 20 29.29 7.62 -1.91
CA ARG A 20 29.75 8.27 -0.67
C ARG A 20 28.62 8.88 0.15
N TRP A 21 27.46 9.08 -0.47
CA TRP A 21 26.23 9.52 0.19
C TRP A 21 25.18 8.43 -0.04
N GLU A 22 25.21 7.37 0.78
CA GLU A 22 24.07 6.45 0.84
C GLU A 22 22.79 7.28 0.95
N ASP A 23 21.85 7.07 0.03
CA ASP A 23 20.58 7.80 0.03
C ASP A 23 19.95 7.66 1.43
N PRO A 24 19.76 8.77 2.18
CA PRO A 24 19.25 8.73 3.54
C PRO A 24 17.89 8.02 3.62
N VAL A 25 17.10 8.09 2.55
CA VAL A 25 15.82 7.38 2.43
C VAL A 25 16.04 5.87 2.38
N ARG A 26 16.92 5.38 1.51
CA ARG A 26 17.29 3.95 1.42
C ARG A 26 17.72 3.44 2.79
N ARG A 27 18.66 4.13 3.42
CA ARG A 27 19.22 3.74 4.72
C ARG A 27 18.14 3.64 5.79
N TRP A 28 17.20 4.58 5.82
CA TRP A 28 16.10 4.55 6.79
C TRP A 28 15.23 3.30 6.59
N TYR A 29 14.81 3.00 5.36
CA TYR A 29 14.00 1.82 5.07
C TYR A 29 14.70 0.50 5.39
N GLU A 30 15.97 0.37 4.98
CA GLU A 30 16.74 -0.86 5.18
C GLU A 30 17.09 -1.08 6.66
N ARG A 31 17.39 -0.02 7.43
CA ARG A 31 17.83 -0.14 8.83
C ARG A 31 16.69 -0.07 9.85
N GLU A 32 15.76 0.87 9.70
CA GLU A 32 14.71 1.11 10.69
C GLU A 32 13.52 0.17 10.52
N LEU A 33 13.21 -0.19 9.27
CA LEU A 33 12.08 -1.07 8.94
C LEU A 33 12.50 -2.46 8.46
N GLY A 34 13.76 -2.65 8.07
CA GLY A 34 14.23 -3.92 7.49
C GLY A 34 13.57 -4.22 6.15
N TRP A 35 13.15 -3.19 5.41
CA TRP A 35 12.45 -3.33 4.13
C TRP A 35 13.44 -3.32 2.96
N ALA A 36 13.22 -4.19 1.98
CA ALA A 36 14.06 -4.26 0.80
C ALA A 36 13.79 -3.08 -0.14
N VAL A 37 14.88 -2.43 -0.59
CA VAL A 37 14.82 -1.22 -1.42
C VAL A 37 15.55 -1.44 -2.76
N ALA A 38 14.86 -1.15 -3.84
CA ALA A 38 15.39 -1.14 -5.20
C ALA A 38 15.74 0.30 -5.65
N PRO A 39 16.70 0.47 -6.58
CA PRO A 39 16.91 1.78 -7.21
C PRO A 39 15.65 2.27 -7.93
N GLY A 40 15.48 3.59 -7.95
CA GLY A 40 14.43 4.24 -8.72
C GLY A 40 14.57 3.99 -10.23
N ALA A 41 13.52 4.31 -10.99
CA ALA A 41 13.45 4.01 -12.43
C ALA A 41 14.44 4.83 -13.29
N GLY A 42 15.03 5.90 -12.76
CA GLY A 42 16.00 6.73 -13.46
C GLY A 42 16.85 7.61 -12.54
N PRO A 43 17.81 8.36 -13.09
CA PRO A 43 18.65 9.27 -12.32
C PRO A 43 17.80 10.30 -11.56
N GLY A 44 18.03 10.45 -10.26
CA GLY A 44 17.29 11.39 -9.40
C GLY A 44 15.86 10.98 -9.04
N SER A 45 15.41 9.80 -9.46
CA SER A 45 14.13 9.25 -9.00
C SER A 45 14.24 8.72 -7.57
N ALA A 46 13.13 8.80 -6.82
CA ALA A 46 13.05 8.24 -5.48
C ALA A 46 13.33 6.73 -5.51
N VAL A 47 13.92 6.22 -4.45
CA VAL A 47 14.08 4.77 -4.26
C VAL A 47 12.72 4.08 -4.21
N ARG A 48 12.68 2.79 -4.53
CA ARG A 48 11.45 2.00 -4.58
C ARG A 48 11.49 0.88 -3.56
N LEU A 49 10.35 0.58 -2.93
CA LEU A 49 10.21 -0.53 -2.00
C LEU A 49 9.78 -1.80 -2.74
N VAL A 50 10.38 -2.92 -2.37
CA VAL A 50 10.03 -4.25 -2.91
C VAL A 50 8.81 -4.81 -2.18
N THR A 51 7.77 -5.17 -2.94
CA THR A 51 6.53 -5.77 -2.41
C THR A 51 6.57 -7.31 -2.49
N GLY A 52 5.70 -7.97 -1.74
CA GLY A 52 5.60 -9.43 -1.64
C GLY A 52 6.68 -10.15 -0.86
N VAL A 53 7.52 -9.40 -0.13
CA VAL A 53 8.46 -9.97 0.85
C VAL A 53 7.92 -9.80 2.26
N ARG A 54 7.64 -8.55 2.65
CA ARG A 54 7.16 -8.16 3.99
C ARG A 54 5.70 -7.70 3.98
N PHE A 55 5.26 -7.17 2.84
CA PHE A 55 3.94 -6.59 2.66
C PHE A 55 3.59 -6.59 1.18
N ASP A 56 2.30 -6.58 0.89
CA ASP A 56 1.73 -6.21 -0.39
C ASP A 56 1.06 -4.85 -0.27
N VAL A 57 0.69 -4.26 -1.41
CA VAL A 57 0.04 -2.94 -1.43
C VAL A 57 -1.23 -2.98 -2.26
N LEU A 58 -2.36 -2.62 -1.65
CA LEU A 58 -3.59 -2.32 -2.36
C LEU A 58 -3.57 -0.86 -2.80
N ARG A 59 -3.56 -0.65 -4.11
CA ARG A 59 -3.48 0.65 -4.76
C ARG A 59 -4.84 1.02 -5.36
N LEU A 60 -5.34 2.19 -5.00
CA LEU A 60 -6.67 2.67 -5.36
C LEU A 60 -6.71 4.21 -5.49
N PRO A 61 -7.74 4.80 -6.12
CA PRO A 61 -7.91 6.24 -6.15
C PRO A 61 -7.92 6.83 -4.74
N ALA A 62 -7.22 7.93 -4.52
CA ALA A 62 -7.07 8.53 -3.19
C ALA A 62 -8.41 8.88 -2.53
N GLU A 63 -9.36 9.40 -3.31
CA GLU A 63 -10.72 9.69 -2.85
C GLU A 63 -11.42 8.45 -2.26
N ALA A 64 -11.32 7.31 -2.95
CA ALA A 64 -11.85 6.05 -2.46
C ALA A 64 -11.09 5.59 -1.22
N GLY A 65 -9.75 5.67 -1.24
CA GLY A 65 -8.88 5.31 -0.13
C GLY A 65 -9.16 6.06 1.17
N PHE A 66 -9.41 7.37 1.11
CA PHE A 66 -9.78 8.14 2.32
C PHE A 66 -11.06 7.61 2.97
N ALA A 67 -12.05 7.21 2.17
CA ALA A 67 -13.29 6.65 2.67
C ALA A 67 -13.14 5.21 3.22
N THR A 68 -12.06 4.50 2.87
CA THR A 68 -11.78 3.15 3.37
C THR A 68 -10.96 3.12 4.65
N LEU A 69 -10.29 4.21 5.03
CA LEU A 69 -9.37 4.24 6.18
C LEU A 69 -10.01 3.78 7.50
N ARG A 70 -11.32 3.97 7.68
CA ARG A 70 -12.09 3.50 8.86
C ARG A 70 -12.21 1.98 8.96
N HIS A 71 -12.01 1.27 7.86
CA HIS A 71 -12.02 -0.19 7.78
C HIS A 71 -10.61 -0.78 7.88
N LEU A 72 -9.60 0.09 7.98
CA LEU A 72 -8.21 -0.30 8.15
C LEU A 72 -7.82 -0.16 9.63
N GLY A 73 -7.01 -1.09 10.15
CA GLY A 73 -6.44 -0.96 11.48
C GLY A 73 -5.75 0.41 11.69
N PRO A 74 -5.78 0.98 12.91
CA PRO A 74 -5.24 2.32 13.17
C PRO A 74 -3.75 2.45 12.85
N HIS A 75 -2.98 1.38 13.07
CA HIS A 75 -1.53 1.32 12.85
C HIS A 75 -1.11 0.81 11.47
N ALA A 76 -2.07 0.47 10.60
CA ALA A 76 -1.75 -0.02 9.27
C ALA A 76 -1.15 1.12 8.41
N PRO A 77 0.01 0.91 7.77
CA PRO A 77 0.67 1.95 6.99
C PRO A 77 -0.14 2.37 5.76
N VAL A 78 -0.16 3.68 5.50
CA VAL A 78 -0.87 4.25 4.35
C VAL A 78 0.00 5.32 3.69
N ALA A 79 0.22 5.15 2.39
CA ALA A 79 0.95 6.10 1.56
C ALA A 79 0.03 6.77 0.54
N LEU A 80 0.39 7.99 0.15
CA LEU A 80 -0.24 8.74 -0.94
C LEU A 80 0.81 9.10 -1.97
N HIS A 81 0.51 8.86 -3.24
CA HIS A 81 1.33 9.27 -4.39
C HIS A 81 0.42 9.92 -5.44
N GLY A 82 0.49 11.24 -5.56
CA GLY A 82 -0.40 12.00 -6.44
C GLY A 82 -1.88 11.76 -6.09
N THR A 83 -2.63 11.22 -7.05
CA THR A 83 -4.08 10.92 -6.90
C THR A 83 -4.36 9.49 -6.45
N THR A 84 -3.33 8.74 -6.05
CA THR A 84 -3.41 7.32 -5.77
C THR A 84 -2.95 7.04 -4.35
N MET A 85 -3.72 6.23 -3.62
CA MET A 85 -3.39 5.79 -2.27
C MET A 85 -2.87 4.34 -2.32
N GLY A 86 -1.91 4.03 -1.46
CA GLY A 86 -1.42 2.67 -1.20
C GLY A 86 -1.72 2.27 0.24
N LEU A 87 -2.53 1.23 0.41
CA LEU A 87 -2.82 0.59 1.69
C LEU A 87 -1.91 -0.62 1.81
N PHE A 88 -1.07 -0.66 2.85
CA PHE A 88 -0.16 -1.76 3.07
C PHE A 88 -0.94 -2.91 3.74
N VAL A 89 -0.78 -4.11 3.19
CA VAL A 89 -1.46 -5.34 3.61
C VAL A 89 -0.45 -6.48 3.70
N ALA A 90 -0.80 -7.59 4.35
CA ALA A 90 0.12 -8.70 4.55
C ALA A 90 0.62 -9.24 3.20
N ALA A 91 1.88 -9.70 3.15
CA ALA A 91 2.40 -10.36 1.96
C ALA A 91 1.53 -11.58 1.58
N GLY A 92 1.29 -11.76 0.28
CA GLY A 92 0.36 -12.76 -0.27
C GLY A 92 -1.06 -12.21 -0.51
N SER A 93 -1.43 -11.08 0.09
CA SER A 93 -2.75 -10.46 -0.14
C SER A 93 -3.01 -10.07 -1.60
N ALA A 94 -1.95 -9.81 -2.38
CA ALA A 94 -2.07 -9.48 -3.79
C ALA A 94 -2.53 -10.66 -4.65
N GLU A 95 -2.12 -11.88 -4.30
CA GLU A 95 -2.52 -13.11 -4.99
C GLU A 95 -3.97 -13.49 -4.65
N GLU A 96 -4.40 -13.14 -3.44
CA GLU A 96 -5.77 -13.38 -2.95
C GLU A 96 -6.79 -12.37 -3.48
N LEU A 97 -6.35 -11.16 -3.88
CA LEU A 97 -7.25 -10.08 -4.29
C LEU A 97 -8.22 -10.49 -5.41
N PRO A 98 -7.81 -11.14 -6.52
CA PRO A 98 -8.74 -11.53 -7.58
C PRO A 98 -9.82 -12.49 -7.07
N GLY A 99 -9.45 -13.53 -6.33
CA GLY A 99 -10.40 -14.49 -5.77
C GLY A 99 -11.36 -13.84 -4.76
N LEU A 100 -10.88 -12.88 -3.96
CA LEU A 100 -11.73 -12.09 -3.08
C LEU A 100 -12.72 -11.21 -3.85
N LEU A 101 -12.28 -10.52 -4.90
CA LEU A 101 -13.16 -9.69 -5.71
C LEU A 101 -14.22 -10.54 -6.43
N ASP A 102 -13.85 -11.70 -6.96
CA ASP A 102 -14.80 -12.63 -7.58
C ASP A 102 -15.81 -13.15 -6.56
N TRP A 103 -15.36 -13.57 -5.37
CA TRP A 103 -16.24 -14.04 -4.30
C TRP A 103 -17.19 -12.96 -3.78
N LEU A 104 -16.74 -11.70 -3.72
CA LEU A 104 -17.55 -10.54 -3.36
C LEU A 104 -18.44 -10.04 -4.51
N GLU A 105 -18.48 -10.75 -5.65
CA GLU A 105 -19.25 -10.38 -6.84
C GLU A 105 -18.82 -9.04 -7.49
N TRP A 106 -17.60 -8.59 -7.19
CA TRP A 106 -16.95 -7.44 -7.81
C TRP A 106 -16.12 -7.81 -9.05
N GLY A 107 -15.98 -9.10 -9.35
CA GLY A 107 -15.28 -9.61 -10.53
C GLY A 107 -15.73 -8.95 -11.84
N GLY A 108 -14.78 -8.50 -12.65
CA GLY A 108 -15.05 -7.84 -13.94
C GLY A 108 -15.49 -6.37 -13.88
N VAL A 109 -15.69 -5.81 -12.67
CA VAL A 109 -15.96 -4.37 -12.52
C VAL A 109 -14.64 -3.59 -12.56
N PRO A 110 -14.50 -2.55 -13.41
CA PRO A 110 -13.28 -1.75 -13.47
C PRO A 110 -13.22 -0.78 -12.28
N LEU A 111 -12.71 -1.27 -11.15
CA LEU A 111 -12.69 -0.56 -9.86
C LEU A 111 -11.46 0.34 -9.66
N ASP A 112 -10.50 0.39 -10.59
CA ASP A 112 -9.20 1.04 -10.39
C ASP A 112 -8.48 0.60 -9.08
N LEU A 113 -8.89 -0.55 -8.52
CA LEU A 113 -8.32 -1.20 -7.35
C LEU A 113 -7.38 -2.29 -7.84
N THR A 114 -6.10 -2.15 -7.51
CA THR A 114 -5.05 -3.08 -7.95
C THR A 114 -4.22 -3.52 -6.75
N ALA A 115 -3.67 -4.73 -6.77
CA ALA A 115 -2.67 -5.14 -5.80
C ALA A 115 -1.28 -5.19 -6.43
N ILE A 116 -0.27 -4.86 -5.63
CA ILE A 116 1.14 -4.96 -5.98
C ILE A 116 1.76 -5.95 -4.99
N GLY A 117 2.08 -7.14 -5.49
CA GLY A 117 2.55 -8.29 -4.71
C GLY A 117 4.01 -8.66 -5.00
N PRO A 118 4.36 -9.96 -4.95
CA PRO A 118 5.72 -10.44 -5.21
C PRO A 118 6.34 -9.92 -6.52
N GLY A 119 7.58 -9.46 -6.43
CA GLY A 119 8.32 -8.90 -7.57
C GLY A 119 7.87 -7.50 -8.00
N GLY A 120 6.85 -6.94 -7.35
CA GLY A 120 6.40 -5.57 -7.55
C GLY A 120 7.29 -4.54 -6.86
N LEU A 121 7.12 -3.29 -7.29
CA LEU A 121 7.83 -2.13 -6.75
C LEU A 121 6.85 -0.98 -6.56
N ILE A 122 6.98 -0.26 -5.44
CA ILE A 122 6.29 1.01 -5.21
C ILE A 122 7.31 2.13 -4.96
N ASP A 123 6.99 3.36 -5.36
CA ASP A 123 7.82 4.51 -4.98
C ASP A 123 7.83 4.62 -3.45
N ALA A 124 9.03 4.69 -2.88
CA ALA A 124 9.19 4.75 -1.44
C ALA A 124 8.62 6.07 -0.93
N PRO A 125 7.67 6.03 0.02
CA PRO A 125 7.21 7.25 0.63
C PRO A 125 8.34 7.98 1.35
N THR A 126 8.25 9.30 1.45
CA THR A 126 9.27 10.08 2.16
C THR A 126 9.22 9.72 3.64
N PRO A 127 10.33 9.24 4.25
CA PRO A 127 10.35 8.91 5.67
C PRO A 127 10.03 10.12 6.56
N PRO A 128 9.41 9.91 7.74
CA PRO A 128 9.17 10.99 8.70
C PRO A 128 10.47 11.70 9.07
N GLY A 129 10.46 13.04 9.02
CA GLY A 129 11.62 13.86 9.35
C GLY A 129 12.61 14.08 8.20
N LEU A 130 12.42 13.44 7.04
CA LEU A 130 13.17 13.74 5.82
C LEU A 130 12.36 14.63 4.87
N VAL A 131 13.06 15.37 4.01
CA VAL A 131 12.46 16.21 2.97
C VAL A 131 12.43 15.41 1.67
N GLY A 132 11.24 15.15 1.16
CA GLY A 132 11.02 14.46 -0.11
C GLY A 132 11.18 15.38 -1.31
N SER A 133 11.40 14.79 -2.48
CA SER A 133 11.35 15.52 -3.74
C SER A 133 9.91 15.86 -4.14
N ARG A 134 9.72 16.86 -5.00
CA ARG A 134 8.39 17.23 -5.50
C ARG A 134 7.76 16.03 -6.20
N GLY A 135 6.55 15.67 -5.79
CA GLY A 135 5.81 14.54 -6.34
C GLY A 135 6.19 13.18 -5.74
N ALA A 136 7.13 13.13 -4.80
CA ALA A 136 7.42 11.89 -4.07
C ALA A 136 6.18 11.39 -3.32
N ALA A 137 6.08 10.08 -3.17
CA ALA A 137 5.10 9.48 -2.29
C ALA A 137 5.31 9.98 -0.85
N VAL A 138 4.23 10.09 -0.08
CA VAL A 138 4.25 10.56 1.32
C VAL A 138 3.47 9.61 2.21
N TRP A 139 3.92 9.46 3.46
CA TRP A 139 3.16 8.73 4.46
C TRP A 139 1.99 9.57 4.96
N LEU A 140 0.77 9.04 4.83
CA LEU A 140 -0.40 9.51 5.58
C LEU A 140 -0.44 8.89 6.97
N ARG A 141 -0.05 7.62 7.06
CA ARG A 141 0.17 6.89 8.30
C ARG A 141 1.49 6.12 8.18
N PRO A 142 2.59 6.61 8.79
CA PRO A 142 3.88 5.95 8.67
C PRO A 142 3.89 4.64 9.46
N PRO A 143 4.65 3.62 9.02
CA PRO A 143 4.93 2.45 9.84
C PRO A 143 5.73 2.86 11.09
N GLU A 144 5.47 2.21 12.22
CA GLU A 144 6.21 2.41 13.47
C GLU A 144 7.57 1.68 13.41
N PRO A 145 8.71 2.38 13.49
CA PRO A 145 10.02 1.73 13.55
C PRO A 145 10.13 0.79 14.76
N GLY A 146 10.74 -0.39 14.56
CA GLY A 146 10.92 -1.38 15.64
C GLY A 146 9.70 -2.22 16.00
N ARG A 147 8.53 -2.00 15.37
CA ARG A 147 7.38 -2.90 15.43
C ARG A 147 7.36 -3.79 14.18
N GLU A 148 7.14 -5.08 14.34
CA GLU A 148 6.90 -5.96 13.18
C GLU A 148 5.63 -5.48 12.47
N VAL A 149 5.82 -4.81 11.33
CA VAL A 149 4.71 -4.23 10.56
C VAL A 149 3.72 -5.31 10.18
N GLU A 150 4.21 -6.50 9.82
CA GLU A 150 3.43 -7.70 9.46
C GLU A 150 2.30 -8.01 10.46
N ALA A 151 2.55 -7.87 11.76
CA ALA A 151 1.57 -8.16 12.82
C ALA A 151 0.40 -7.15 12.88
N GLY A 152 0.53 -5.99 12.25
CA GLY A 152 -0.50 -4.96 12.15
C GLY A 152 -1.17 -4.86 10.79
N LEU A 153 -0.76 -5.68 9.81
CA LEU A 153 -1.30 -5.62 8.46
C LEU A 153 -2.59 -6.46 8.35
N PRO A 154 -3.61 -5.96 7.63
CA PRO A 154 -4.76 -6.76 7.25
C PRO A 154 -4.31 -8.01 6.49
N SER A 155 -4.81 -9.18 6.89
CA SER A 155 -4.53 -10.46 6.25
C SER A 155 -5.76 -11.37 6.22
N LEU A 156 -5.79 -12.38 5.35
CA LEU A 156 -6.87 -13.38 5.33
C LEU A 156 -6.97 -14.20 6.62
N THR A 157 -5.87 -14.36 7.36
CA THR A 157 -5.80 -15.18 8.57
C THR A 157 -6.03 -14.36 9.84
N SER A 158 -5.99 -13.03 9.74
CA SER A 158 -6.28 -12.13 10.86
C SER A 158 -7.79 -12.07 11.13
N LEU A 159 -8.22 -12.74 12.19
CA LEU A 159 -9.47 -12.38 12.87
C LEU A 159 -9.20 -11.14 13.72
N SER A 160 -9.83 -10.02 13.39
CA SER A 160 -9.82 -8.83 14.24
C SER A 160 -10.16 -9.22 15.69
N ALA A 161 -9.25 -8.90 16.63
CA ALA A 161 -9.50 -9.05 18.05
C ALA A 161 -10.72 -8.20 18.42
N ARG A 162 -11.83 -8.87 18.70
CA ARG A 162 -13.09 -8.28 19.09
C ARG A 162 -12.86 -7.27 20.22
N ALA A 163 -13.23 -6.01 20.00
CA ALA A 163 -13.32 -5.02 21.07
C ALA A 163 -14.15 -5.59 22.25
N PRO A 164 -13.79 -5.35 23.52
CA PRO A 164 -14.59 -5.80 24.64
C PRO A 164 -15.97 -5.14 24.55
N ARG A 165 -16.98 -5.96 24.27
CA ARG A 165 -18.39 -5.58 24.39
C ARG A 165 -18.69 -5.41 25.87
N THR A 166 -18.51 -4.21 26.41
CA THR A 166 -19.25 -3.85 27.61
C THR A 166 -20.71 -3.72 27.21
N ALA A 167 -21.46 -4.76 27.57
CA ALA A 167 -22.87 -4.88 27.30
C ALA A 167 -23.64 -3.75 28.00
N ALA A 168 -24.16 -2.81 27.23
CA ALA A 168 -25.41 -2.14 27.57
C ALA A 168 -26.52 -2.82 26.79
N ARG A 169 -27.35 -3.58 27.51
CA ARG A 169 -28.62 -4.14 27.00
C ARG A 169 -29.52 -2.99 26.56
N ALA A 170 -29.96 -3.03 25.30
CA ALA A 170 -31.25 -2.48 24.91
C ALA A 170 -31.91 -3.51 23.99
N ARG A 171 -33.09 -3.97 24.42
CA ARG A 171 -34.03 -4.74 23.60
C ARG A 171 -34.60 -3.79 22.54
N ASP A 172 -34.71 -4.27 21.31
CA ASP A 172 -35.97 -4.43 20.56
C ASP A 172 -35.68 -4.69 19.08
N GLY A 173 -36.48 -5.58 18.49
CA GLY A 173 -36.15 -6.26 17.24
C GLY A 173 -36.28 -5.41 15.98
N SER A 174 -35.46 -5.76 15.00
CA SER A 174 -35.74 -5.56 13.58
C SER A 174 -35.01 -6.67 12.82
N GLY A 175 -35.76 -7.40 11.98
CA GLY A 175 -35.30 -8.60 11.29
C GLY A 175 -34.13 -8.32 10.36
N THR A 176 -32.94 -8.79 10.74
CA THR A 176 -31.87 -9.02 9.79
C THR A 176 -31.94 -10.49 9.37
N ASP A 177 -32.31 -10.69 8.12
CA ASP A 177 -32.25 -11.95 7.40
C ASP A 177 -30.86 -12.60 7.62
N PRO A 178 -30.75 -13.85 8.12
CA PRO A 178 -29.46 -14.51 8.32
C PRO A 178 -28.74 -14.86 7.00
N ARG A 179 -29.32 -14.49 5.85
CA ARG A 179 -28.67 -14.52 4.53
C ARG A 179 -27.93 -13.24 4.17
N SER A 180 -27.96 -12.20 5.01
CA SER A 180 -27.02 -11.10 4.86
C SER A 180 -25.65 -11.59 5.32
N GLY A 181 -24.87 -12.09 4.35
CA GLY A 181 -23.49 -12.53 4.50
C GLY A 181 -22.64 -11.38 5.01
N SER A 182 -22.69 -11.16 6.33
CA SER A 182 -21.77 -10.27 7.00
C SER A 182 -20.39 -10.79 6.64
N ALA A 183 -19.56 -9.93 6.06
CA ALA A 183 -18.12 -10.08 5.95
C ALA A 183 -17.50 -10.28 7.35
N ALA A 184 -17.84 -11.37 8.03
CA ALA A 184 -17.08 -11.98 9.10
C ALA A 184 -15.91 -12.79 8.53
N GLY A 185 -15.64 -12.60 7.23
CA GLY A 185 -14.33 -12.79 6.64
C GLY A 185 -13.30 -11.90 7.33
N SER A 186 -12.07 -12.34 7.21
CA SER A 186 -10.84 -11.68 7.61
C SER A 186 -10.82 -10.15 7.51
N ASP A 187 -9.91 -9.51 8.25
CA ASP A 187 -9.69 -8.06 8.17
C ASP A 187 -9.48 -7.60 6.70
N LEU A 188 -8.76 -8.42 5.92
CA LEU A 188 -8.55 -8.17 4.50
C LEU A 188 -9.85 -8.21 3.68
N GLY A 189 -10.73 -9.20 3.89
CA GLY A 189 -11.98 -9.29 3.14
C GLY A 189 -12.89 -8.06 3.36
N ARG A 190 -12.99 -7.58 4.61
CA ARG A 190 -13.71 -6.34 4.93
C ARG A 190 -13.10 -5.12 4.28
N LEU A 191 -11.77 -5.04 4.27
CA LEU A 191 -11.05 -3.94 3.65
C LEU A 191 -11.28 -3.92 2.13
N VAL A 192 -11.20 -5.08 1.48
CA VAL A 192 -11.40 -5.22 0.02
C VAL A 192 -12.82 -4.87 -0.38
N ASP A 193 -13.84 -5.36 0.34
CA ASP A 193 -15.24 -5.02 0.08
C ASP A 193 -15.50 -3.51 0.21
N ALA A 194 -14.99 -2.91 1.29
CA ALA A 194 -15.06 -1.46 1.48
C ALA A 194 -14.35 -0.70 0.36
N ALA A 195 -13.15 -1.13 -0.04
CA ALA A 195 -12.38 -0.51 -1.11
C ALA A 195 -13.07 -0.61 -2.46
N ALA A 196 -13.55 -1.79 -2.84
CA ALA A 196 -14.32 -2.01 -4.05
C ALA A 196 -15.56 -1.11 -4.09
N THR A 197 -16.33 -1.08 -3.00
CA THR A 197 -17.50 -0.21 -2.87
C THR A 197 -17.15 1.28 -3.06
N GLN A 198 -16.08 1.77 -2.40
CA GLN A 198 -15.71 3.18 -2.53
C GLN A 198 -15.17 3.53 -3.91
N CYS A 199 -14.36 2.66 -4.50
CA CYS A 199 -13.89 2.79 -5.87
C CYS A 199 -15.05 2.89 -6.86
N HIS A 200 -16.04 2.01 -6.73
CA HIS A 200 -17.23 2.03 -7.56
C HIS A 200 -18.00 3.35 -7.42
N ARG A 201 -18.19 3.84 -6.18
CA ARG A 201 -18.86 5.12 -5.92
C ARG A 201 -18.13 6.30 -6.57
N VAL A 202 -16.81 6.37 -6.46
CA VAL A 202 -15.99 7.41 -7.09
C VAL A 202 -16.14 7.37 -8.60
N ARG A 203 -16.10 6.17 -9.19
CA ARG A 203 -16.32 5.99 -10.63
C ARG A 203 -17.69 6.49 -11.08
N LEU A 204 -18.76 6.13 -10.36
CA LEU A 204 -20.12 6.59 -10.68
C LEU A 204 -20.26 8.11 -10.59
N ARG A 205 -19.62 8.75 -9.59
CA ARG A 205 -19.59 10.21 -9.46
C ARG A 205 -18.89 10.86 -10.65
N ARG A 206 -17.69 10.38 -11.00
CA ARG A 206 -16.94 10.89 -12.17
C ARG A 206 -17.69 10.73 -13.48
N ALA A 207 -18.41 9.62 -13.66
CA ALA A 207 -19.24 9.41 -14.84
C ALA A 207 -20.45 10.37 -14.88
N SER A 208 -20.98 10.74 -13.72
CA SER A 208 -22.10 11.68 -13.59
C SER A 208 -21.65 13.14 -13.77
N ASP A 209 -20.41 13.46 -13.40
CA ASP A 209 -19.79 14.78 -13.55
C ASP A 209 -19.20 15.02 -14.96
N GLN A 210 -19.11 13.99 -15.80
CA GLN A 210 -18.75 14.17 -17.20
C GLN A 210 -19.92 14.85 -17.93
N PRO A 211 -19.73 16.06 -18.50
CA PRO A 211 -20.78 16.69 -19.29
C PRO A 211 -21.14 15.75 -20.42
N LEU A 212 -22.42 15.35 -20.47
CA LEU A 212 -22.95 14.54 -21.55
C LEU A 212 -22.77 15.34 -22.84
N ALA A 213 -21.69 15.04 -23.56
CA ALA A 213 -21.44 15.55 -24.90
C ALA A 213 -22.44 14.86 -25.84
N PHE A 214 -23.70 15.29 -25.78
CA PHE A 214 -24.64 15.05 -26.85
C PHE A 214 -24.28 16.03 -27.97
N SER A 215 -23.65 15.50 -29.03
CA SER A 215 -23.58 16.13 -30.34
C SER A 215 -24.91 16.01 -31.08
#